data_AF-A0A4S3FND3-F1
#
_entry.id   AF-A0A4S3FND3-F1
#
_cell.length_a   1.000
_cell.length_b   1.000
_cell.length_c   1.000
_cell.angle_alpha   90.00
_cell.angle_beta   90.00
_cell.angle_gamma   90.00
#
_symmetry.space_group_name_H-M   'P 1'
#
loop_
_entity.id
_entity.type
_entity.pdbx_description
1 polymer ?
#
loop_
_entity_poly.entity_id
_entity_poly.type
_entity_poly.pdbx_seq_one_letter_code
_entity_poly.pdbx_strand_id
1 'polypeptide(L)'
;MVLLACLLAAACSRLAEEDETHAEAAHVSVVEQTPGPTPFIVNLALRLEDFAHLDSVSYTVAAKPGTFSKPVTVTYTRARLERTGAWNAAGKRLSFAVFGLYANYQNSVTVTAHFRDASTHVERLTITAPA
;
A
#
# COMPACT_ATOMS: atom_id res chain seq x y z
N MET A 1 -62.41 8.93 3.27
CA MET A 1 -61.38 7.92 2.97
C MET A 1 -60.23 8.55 2.17
N VAL A 2 -59.31 9.27 2.81
CA VAL A 2 -57.93 9.49 2.30
C VAL A 2 -57.07 9.79 3.52
N LEU A 3 -56.51 8.77 4.15
CA LEU A 3 -55.55 8.94 5.25
C LEU A 3 -54.72 7.66 5.42
N LEU A 4 -53.99 7.27 4.36
CA LEU A 4 -53.02 6.17 4.46
C LEU A 4 -52.00 6.20 3.32
N ALA A 5 -51.21 7.28 3.19
CA ALA A 5 -50.17 7.36 2.16
C ALA A 5 -48.93 8.19 2.58
N CYS A 6 -48.51 8.14 3.84
CA CYS A 6 -47.26 8.80 4.28
C CYS A 6 -46.31 7.94 5.12
N LEU A 7 -46.56 6.63 5.27
CA LEU A 7 -45.72 5.75 6.11
C LEU A 7 -44.61 4.98 5.35
N LEU A 8 -44.41 5.24 4.06
CA LEU A 8 -43.42 4.53 3.23
C LEU A 8 -42.19 5.35 2.82
N ALA A 9 -42.11 6.63 3.19
CA ALA A 9 -41.02 7.53 2.73
C ALA A 9 -39.88 7.75 3.75
N ALA A 10 -39.92 7.11 4.93
CA ALA A 10 -38.93 7.35 5.99
C ALA A 10 -37.99 6.16 6.26
N ALA A 11 -38.06 5.08 5.45
CA ALA A 11 -37.29 3.86 5.70
C ALA A 11 -36.14 3.59 4.70
N CYS A 12 -35.93 4.45 3.69
CA CYS A 12 -34.91 4.23 2.64
C CYS A 12 -33.63 5.08 2.78
N SER A 13 -33.47 5.87 3.84
CA SER A 13 -32.27 6.70 4.06
C SER A 13 -31.33 6.20 5.15
N ARG A 14 -31.58 5.02 5.74
CA ARG A 14 -30.59 4.28 6.52
C ARG A 14 -29.92 3.22 5.65
N LEU A 15 -29.30 3.66 4.56
CA LEU A 15 -28.15 2.93 4.05
C LEU A 15 -27.01 3.32 4.99
N ALA A 16 -26.42 2.31 5.63
CA ALA A 16 -25.36 2.46 6.61
C ALA A 16 -24.33 3.50 6.14
N GLU A 17 -24.01 4.46 7.01
CA GLU A 17 -22.67 5.03 7.03
C GLU A 17 -21.75 3.84 7.33
N GLU A 18 -21.27 3.17 6.27
CA GLU A 18 -20.14 2.25 6.41
C GLU A 18 -18.97 3.12 6.86
N ASP A 19 -18.51 2.90 8.09
CA ASP A 19 -17.33 3.56 8.62
C ASP A 19 -16.15 3.21 7.71
N GLU A 20 -15.63 4.21 7.00
CA GLU A 20 -14.54 4.03 6.03
C GLU A 20 -13.35 3.38 6.74
N THR A 21 -12.82 2.30 6.18
CA THR A 21 -11.65 1.64 6.77
C THR A 21 -10.42 2.54 6.68
N HIS A 22 -9.45 2.37 7.57
CA HIS A 22 -8.21 3.16 7.50
C HIS A 22 -7.48 2.96 6.16
N ALA A 23 -7.57 1.79 5.54
CA ALA A 23 -6.98 1.54 4.23
C ALA A 23 -7.64 2.36 3.10
N GLU A 24 -8.97 2.51 3.14
CA GLU A 24 -9.72 3.31 2.17
C GLU A 24 -9.40 4.80 2.33
N ALA A 25 -9.46 5.30 3.57
CA ALA A 25 -9.16 6.69 3.91
C ALA A 25 -7.71 7.08 3.60
N ALA A 26 -6.79 6.11 3.59
CA ALA A 26 -5.38 6.36 3.32
C ALA A 26 -5.07 6.64 1.84
N HIS A 27 -5.99 6.36 0.90
CA HIS A 27 -5.83 6.61 -0.54
C HIS A 27 -4.42 6.27 -1.07
N VAL A 28 -3.96 5.07 -0.76
CA VAL A 28 -2.60 4.63 -1.05
C VAL A 28 -2.36 4.53 -2.56
N SER A 29 -1.25 5.06 -3.04
CA SER A 29 -0.85 4.91 -4.45
C SER A 29 0.66 4.97 -4.62
N VAL A 30 1.19 4.29 -5.64
CA VAL A 30 2.61 4.41 -6.02
C VAL A 30 2.83 5.72 -6.78
N VAL A 31 3.79 6.53 -6.34
CA VAL A 31 4.07 7.83 -6.97
C VAL A 31 5.47 7.93 -7.56
N GLU A 32 6.40 7.06 -7.19
CA GLU A 32 7.76 7.10 -7.75
C GLU A 32 8.51 5.77 -7.62
N GLN A 33 9.33 5.46 -8.61
CA GLN A 33 10.30 4.37 -8.61
C GLN A 33 11.65 4.95 -9.08
N THR A 34 12.69 4.84 -8.26
CA THR A 34 14.04 5.32 -8.61
C THR A 34 15.08 4.23 -8.39
N PRO A 35 16.12 4.13 -9.24
CA PRO A 35 17.22 3.20 -9.01
C PRO A 35 17.85 3.37 -7.63
N GLY A 36 18.14 2.25 -6.97
CA GLY A 36 18.93 2.21 -5.75
C GLY A 36 20.44 2.19 -6.02
N PRO A 37 21.27 2.04 -4.97
CA PRO A 37 22.72 2.03 -5.11
C PRO A 37 23.28 0.77 -5.80
N THR A 38 22.45 -0.26 -6.01
CA THR A 38 22.82 -1.48 -6.73
C THR A 38 21.70 -1.89 -7.70
N PRO A 39 21.99 -2.70 -8.72
CA PRO A 39 20.99 -3.22 -9.66
C PRO A 39 19.89 -4.08 -9.01
N PHE A 40 20.03 -4.47 -7.73
CA PHE A 40 19.07 -5.33 -7.03
C PHE A 40 18.17 -4.56 -6.06
N ILE A 41 18.23 -3.22 -6.09
CA ILE A 41 17.50 -2.32 -5.20
C ILE A 41 16.83 -1.21 -6.03
N VAL A 42 15.56 -0.95 -5.75
CA VAL A 42 14.82 0.24 -6.21
C VAL A 42 14.23 0.95 -5.00
N ASN A 43 14.32 2.27 -4.97
CA ASN A 43 13.59 3.06 -3.98
C ASN A 43 12.18 3.33 -4.51
N LEU A 44 11.19 2.88 -3.75
CA LEU A 44 9.78 3.10 -4.03
C LEU A 44 9.26 4.23 -3.15
N ALA A 45 8.34 5.01 -3.69
CA ALA A 45 7.56 5.92 -2.87
C ALA A 45 6.06 5.74 -3.09
N LEU A 46 5.34 5.72 -1.97
CA LEU A 46 3.89 5.73 -1.91
C LEU A 46 3.41 7.12 -1.52
N ARG A 47 2.28 7.54 -2.07
CA ARG A 47 1.42 8.56 -1.48
C ARG A 47 0.48 7.89 -0.49
N LEU A 48 0.32 8.50 0.68
CA LEU A 48 -0.56 8.05 1.76
C LEU A 48 -1.21 9.28 2.39
N GLU A 49 -2.53 9.37 2.39
CA GLU A 49 -3.25 10.49 3.00
C GLU A 49 -3.31 10.35 4.53
N ASP A 50 -3.37 9.11 5.04
CA ASP A 50 -3.42 8.80 6.46
C ASP A 50 -2.28 7.85 6.91
N PHE A 51 -1.12 8.45 7.23
CA PHE A 51 -0.01 7.73 7.85
C PHE A 51 -0.25 7.45 9.35
N ALA A 52 -1.16 8.18 10.00
CA ALA A 52 -1.37 8.08 11.45
C ALA A 52 -2.01 6.74 11.85
N HIS A 53 -2.66 6.06 10.91
CA HIS A 53 -3.27 4.75 11.12
C HIS A 53 -2.52 3.58 10.47
N LEU A 54 -1.42 3.87 9.76
CA LEU A 54 -0.52 2.84 9.23
C LEU A 54 0.12 2.04 10.38
N ASP A 55 0.16 0.72 10.24
CA ASP A 55 0.88 -0.20 11.12
C ASP A 55 2.21 -0.65 10.50
N SER A 56 2.17 -1.11 9.25
CA SER A 56 3.36 -1.53 8.52
C SER A 56 3.18 -1.48 7.01
N VAL A 57 4.29 -1.52 6.28
CA VAL A 57 4.31 -1.79 4.84
C VAL A 57 5.17 -3.02 4.60
N SER A 58 4.59 -4.01 3.93
CA SER A 58 5.33 -5.17 3.46
C SER A 58 5.43 -5.15 1.94
N TYR A 59 6.50 -5.73 1.40
CA TYR A 59 6.56 -6.07 -0.01
C TYR A 59 6.99 -7.52 -0.20
N THR A 60 6.54 -8.14 -1.28
CA THR A 60 6.98 -9.45 -1.74
C THR A 60 7.47 -9.36 -3.17
N VAL A 61 8.72 -9.75 -3.41
CA VAL A 61 9.27 -9.97 -4.75
C VAL A 61 9.06 -11.44 -5.11
N ALA A 62 8.35 -11.69 -6.21
CA ALA A 62 8.14 -13.05 -6.70
C ALA A 62 9.46 -13.71 -7.13
N ALA A 63 9.55 -15.03 -6.99
CA ALA A 63 10.68 -15.79 -7.52
C ALA A 63 10.74 -15.68 -9.05
N LYS A 64 11.94 -15.51 -9.61
CA LYS A 64 12.13 -15.53 -11.06
C LYS A 64 11.92 -16.96 -11.58
N PRO A 65 11.04 -17.19 -12.58
CA PRO A 65 10.84 -18.51 -13.16
C PRO A 65 12.16 -19.11 -13.66
N GLY A 66 12.33 -20.42 -13.46
CA GLY A 66 13.55 -21.14 -13.85
C GLY A 66 14.74 -20.95 -12.90
N THR A 67 14.53 -20.31 -11.74
CA THR A 67 15.54 -20.22 -10.67
C THR A 67 15.15 -21.07 -9.47
N PHE A 68 16.12 -21.36 -8.59
CA PHE A 68 15.88 -22.07 -7.32
C PHE A 68 15.48 -21.14 -6.16
N SER A 69 15.29 -19.85 -6.45
CA SER A 69 14.94 -18.84 -5.44
C SER A 69 13.52 -19.02 -4.92
N LYS A 70 13.29 -18.64 -3.66
CA LYS A 70 11.95 -18.43 -3.11
C LYS A 70 11.57 -16.95 -3.20
N PRO A 71 10.27 -16.61 -3.14
CA PRO A 71 9.83 -15.22 -2.98
C PRO A 71 10.48 -14.59 -1.73
N VAL A 72 10.84 -13.31 -1.84
CA VAL A 72 11.41 -12.54 -0.73
C VAL A 72 10.33 -11.61 -0.21
N THR A 73 10.00 -11.73 1.07
CA THR A 73 9.06 -10.85 1.76
C THR A 73 9.78 -10.05 2.84
N VAL A 74 9.54 -8.74 2.87
CA VAL A 74 10.13 -7.80 3.83
C VAL A 74 9.05 -6.91 4.38
N THR A 75 9.11 -6.66 5.68
CA THR A 75 8.16 -5.79 6.39
C THR A 75 8.90 -4.63 7.06
N TYR A 76 8.46 -3.42 6.74
CA TYR A 76 8.82 -2.20 7.45
C TYR A 76 7.70 -1.88 8.45
N THR A 77 7.99 -2.03 9.74
CA THR A 77 7.08 -1.56 10.79
C THR A 77 7.03 -0.03 10.79
N ARG A 78 5.92 0.56 11.25
CA ARG A 78 5.82 2.01 11.41
C ARG A 78 6.96 2.61 12.23
N ALA A 79 7.32 1.98 13.35
CA ALA A 79 8.43 2.44 14.18
C ALA A 79 9.77 2.48 13.42
N ARG A 80 9.99 1.54 12.49
CA ARG A 80 11.16 1.58 11.60
C ARG A 80 11.06 2.75 10.62
N LEU A 81 9.92 2.94 9.97
CA LEU A 81 9.69 3.99 8.97
C LEU A 81 9.86 5.39 9.58
N GLU A 82 9.32 5.61 10.77
CA GLU A 82 9.46 6.87 11.52
C GLU A 82 10.92 7.12 11.90
N ARG A 83 11.59 6.12 12.49
CA ARG A 83 12.99 6.24 12.92
C ARG A 83 13.96 6.54 11.76
N THR A 84 13.67 6.07 10.55
CA THR A 84 14.51 6.34 9.38
C THR A 84 14.14 7.62 8.63
N GLY A 85 13.12 8.36 9.07
CA GLY A 85 12.61 9.53 8.33
C GLY A 85 12.01 9.15 6.97
N ALA A 86 11.50 7.93 6.82
CA ALA A 86 10.90 7.45 5.57
C ALA A 86 9.60 8.19 5.21
N TRP A 87 8.91 8.72 6.23
CA TRP A 87 7.67 9.48 6.07
C TRP A 87 7.96 10.98 5.95
N ASN A 88 7.46 11.59 4.88
CA ASN A 88 7.40 13.02 4.67
C ASN A 88 5.94 13.49 4.75
N ALA A 89 5.58 14.14 5.85
CA ALA A 89 4.23 14.62 6.09
C ALA A 89 3.77 15.71 5.11
N ALA A 90 4.67 16.63 4.73
CA ALA A 90 4.34 17.75 3.83
C ALA A 90 3.97 17.28 2.42
N GLY A 91 4.67 16.26 1.93
CA GLY A 91 4.40 15.65 0.62
C GLY A 91 3.41 14.49 0.66
N LYS A 92 2.97 14.09 1.85
CA LYS A 92 2.17 12.87 2.10
C LYS A 92 2.82 11.63 1.48
N ARG A 93 4.13 11.49 1.70
CA ARG A 93 4.98 10.58 0.92
C ARG A 93 5.77 9.65 1.83
N LEU A 94 5.64 8.35 1.58
CA LEU A 94 6.37 7.29 2.29
C LEU A 94 7.38 6.65 1.34
N SER A 95 8.67 6.74 1.66
CA SER A 95 9.76 6.23 0.83
C SER A 95 10.51 5.08 1.49
N PHE A 96 10.69 3.97 0.77
CA PHE A 96 11.41 2.80 1.27
C PHE A 96 12.10 2.03 0.14
N ALA A 97 13.14 1.27 0.49
CA ALA A 97 13.86 0.43 -0.46
C ALA A 97 13.12 -0.90 -0.68
N VAL A 98 13.01 -1.30 -1.95
CA VAL A 98 12.65 -2.65 -2.37
C VAL A 98 13.94 -3.34 -2.81
N PHE A 99 14.41 -4.29 -2.02
CA PHE A 99 15.60 -5.10 -2.30
C PHE A 99 15.25 -6.57 -2.55
N GLY A 100 16.17 -7.30 -3.20
CA GLY A 100 15.97 -8.68 -3.63
C GLY A 100 15.41 -8.78 -5.06
N LEU A 101 15.51 -7.69 -5.83
CA LEU A 101 15.17 -7.67 -7.25
C LEU A 101 16.22 -8.48 -8.04
N TYR A 102 15.83 -8.98 -9.20
CA TYR A 102 16.72 -9.51 -10.21
C TYR A 102 17.09 -8.39 -11.18
N ALA A 103 18.40 -8.16 -11.38
CA ALA A 103 18.92 -7.19 -12.33
C ALA A 103 18.49 -7.53 -13.77
N ASN A 104 18.29 -6.50 -14.59
CA ASN A 104 17.84 -6.60 -15.98
C ASN A 104 16.62 -7.55 -16.14
N TYR A 105 15.66 -7.43 -15.23
CA TYR A 105 14.46 -8.26 -15.21
C TYR A 105 13.24 -7.45 -14.77
N GLN A 106 12.07 -7.85 -15.28
CA GLN A 106 10.78 -7.32 -14.87
C GLN A 106 10.31 -8.05 -13.61
N ASN A 107 10.64 -7.48 -12.45
CA ASN A 107 10.31 -8.06 -11.16
C ASN A 107 8.83 -7.86 -10.86
N SER A 108 8.10 -8.94 -10.58
CA SER A 108 6.74 -8.85 -10.03
C SER A 108 6.83 -8.60 -8.53
N VAL A 109 6.32 -7.45 -8.10
CA VAL A 109 6.35 -7.00 -6.71
C VAL A 109 4.92 -6.73 -6.24
N THR A 110 4.56 -7.29 -5.09
CA THR A 110 3.32 -6.95 -4.39
C THR A 110 3.67 -6.16 -3.15
N VAL A 111 3.15 -4.94 -3.04
CA VAL A 111 3.28 -4.08 -1.86
C VAL A 111 1.96 -4.10 -1.11
N THR A 112 2.00 -4.22 0.20
CA THR A 112 0.82 -4.23 1.07
C THR A 112 1.04 -3.26 2.21
N ALA A 113 0.17 -2.25 2.31
CA ALA A 113 0.06 -1.40 3.48
C ALA A 113 -0.95 -2.04 4.45
N HIS A 114 -0.55 -2.24 5.69
CA HIS A 114 -1.37 -2.80 6.76
C HIS A 114 -1.71 -1.68 7.75
N PHE A 115 -2.97 -1.60 8.15
CA PHE A 115 -3.49 -0.56 9.03
C PHE A 115 -3.95 -1.14 10.37
N ARG A 116 -4.10 -0.27 11.36
CA ARG A 116 -4.38 -0.66 12.76
C ARG A 116 -5.77 -1.29 12.99
N ASP A 117 -6.72 -1.07 12.10
CA ASP A 117 -8.04 -1.71 12.08
C ASP A 117 -8.03 -3.06 11.34
N ALA A 118 -6.84 -3.59 11.04
CA ALA A 118 -6.60 -4.79 10.23
C ALA A 118 -7.02 -4.69 8.75
N SER A 119 -7.46 -3.51 8.29
CA SER A 119 -7.65 -3.25 6.86
C SER A 119 -6.29 -3.20 6.15
N THR A 120 -6.30 -3.50 4.84
CA THR A 120 -5.08 -3.54 4.03
C THR A 120 -5.32 -2.92 2.66
N HIS A 121 -4.30 -2.24 2.14
CA HIS A 121 -4.25 -1.84 0.73
C HIS A 121 -3.16 -2.63 0.00
N VAL A 122 -3.48 -3.14 -1.19
CA VAL A 122 -2.56 -3.97 -1.99
C VAL A 122 -2.27 -3.32 -3.33
N GLU A 123 -0.99 -3.06 -3.59
CA GLU A 123 -0.48 -2.60 -4.88
C GLU A 123 0.33 -3.71 -5.55
N ARG A 124 0.04 -3.97 -6.83
CA ARG A 124 0.82 -4.91 -7.66
C ARG A 124 1.55 -4.13 -8.73
N LEU A 125 2.87 -4.24 -8.75
CA LEU A 125 3.75 -3.46 -9.59
C LEU A 125 4.76 -4.36 -10.30
N THR A 126 5.14 -3.94 -11.50
CA THR A 126 6.30 -4.46 -12.20
C THR A 126 7.45 -3.47 -12.05
N ILE A 127 8.54 -3.89 -11.42
CA ILE A 127 9.75 -3.08 -11.26
C ILE A 127 10.82 -3.59 -12.22
N THR A 128 11.24 -2.74 -13.16
CA THR A 128 12.42 -3.03 -13.97
C THR A 128 13.66 -2.55 -13.23
N ALA A 129 14.47 -3.49 -12.78
CA ALA A 129 15.75 -3.17 -12.14
C ALA A 129 16.81 -2.82 -13.20
N PRO A 130 17.77 -1.93 -12.88
CA PRO A 130 18.93 -1.67 -13.73
C PRO A 130 19.72 -2.94 -14.09
N ALA A 131 20.56 -2.85 -15.11
CA ALA A 131 21.52 -3.90 -15.47
C ALA A 131 22.69 -3.95 -14.49
#